data_AF-A0A6C0HFB9-F1
#
_entry.id   AF-A0A6C0HFB9-F1
#
_cell.length_a   1.000
_cell.length_b   1.000
_cell.length_c   1.000
_cell.angle_alpha   90.00
_cell.angle_beta   90.00
_cell.angle_gamma   90.00
#
_symmetry.space_group_name_H-M   'P 1'
#
loop_
_entity.id
_entity.type
_entity.pdbx_description
1 polymer ?
#
loop_
_entity_poly.entity_id
_entity_poly.type
_entity_poly.pdbx_seq_one_letter_code
_entity_poly.pdbx_strand_id
1 'polypeptide(L)'
;MNLTTGSLFVLGGLYIFGFAMSLFISYMKCSKISWSISAMEGLYWTFLPTLCYFLGSWSPFVRDVFAVPLRGWFGLEEEYSHSVGIAYFMMLGSWISTTRMLHTTESQVCQPDSAELAKFEKDLEAELKEKESNNNGSAVPTVKATDKDNS
;
A
#
# COMPACT_ATOMS: atom_id res chain seq x y z
N MET A 1 22.12 -23.60 4.94
CA MET A 1 21.73 -22.75 6.09
C MET A 1 20.49 -23.34 6.71
N ASN A 2 20.37 -23.37 8.05
CA ASN A 2 19.14 -23.84 8.70
C ASN A 2 17.96 -23.00 8.19
N LEU A 3 16.89 -23.66 7.79
CA LEU A 3 15.66 -23.05 7.26
C LEU A 3 15.16 -21.90 8.15
N THR A 4 15.30 -22.08 9.47
CA THR A 4 14.94 -21.12 10.51
C THR A 4 15.80 -19.86 10.53
N THR A 5 17.11 -19.99 10.29
CA THR A 5 18.03 -18.84 10.22
C THR A 5 17.79 -18.03 8.94
N GLY A 6 17.49 -18.71 7.83
CA GLY A 6 17.14 -18.06 6.57
C GLY A 6 15.82 -17.29 6.66
N SER A 7 14.77 -17.91 7.23
CA SER A 7 13.47 -17.26 7.37
C SER A 7 13.49 -16.05 8.30
N LEU A 8 14.30 -16.08 9.38
CA LEU A 8 14.44 -14.95 10.31
C LEU A 8 15.09 -13.74 9.63
N PHE A 9 16.14 -13.98 8.84
CA PHE A 9 16.82 -12.92 8.11
C PHE A 9 15.91 -12.29 7.05
N VAL A 10 15.16 -13.13 6.33
CA VAL A 10 14.17 -12.70 5.34
C VAL A 10 13.05 -11.89 6.00
N LEU A 11 12.48 -12.37 7.11
CA LEU A 11 11.41 -11.68 7.81
C LEU A 11 11.87 -10.32 8.36
N GLY A 12 13.04 -10.27 9.01
CA GLY A 12 13.60 -9.03 9.52
C GLY A 12 13.95 -8.02 8.43
N GLY A 13 14.58 -8.48 7.35
CA GLY A 13 14.96 -7.62 6.22
C GLY A 13 13.75 -7.07 5.47
N LEU A 14 12.77 -7.92 5.16
CA LEU A 14 11.52 -7.46 4.56
C LEU A 14 10.71 -6.57 5.50
N TYR A 15 10.80 -6.76 6.82
CA TYR A 15 10.07 -5.92 7.77
C TYR A 15 10.58 -4.50 7.77
N ILE A 16 11.89 -4.31 7.82
CA ILE A 16 12.49 -2.97 7.76
C ILE A 16 12.13 -2.29 6.44
N PHE A 17 12.19 -3.03 5.32
CA PHE A 17 11.82 -2.50 4.00
C PHE A 17 10.34 -2.14 3.91
N GLY A 18 9.44 -3.02 4.36
CA GLY A 18 8.00 -2.79 4.37
C GLY A 18 7.61 -1.62 5.28
N PHE A 19 8.26 -1.51 6.43
CA PHE A 19 8.08 -0.38 7.36
C PHE A 19 8.50 0.95 6.72
N ALA A 20 9.67 1.00 6.08
CA ALA A 20 10.14 2.18 5.36
C ALA A 20 9.20 2.57 4.20
N MET A 21 8.71 1.58 3.43
CA MET A 21 7.75 1.83 2.35
C MET A 21 6.40 2.33 2.87
N SER A 22 5.89 1.80 3.98
CA SER A 22 4.64 2.26 4.59
C SER A 22 4.74 3.71 5.07
N LEU A 23 5.87 4.08 5.70
CA LEU A 23 6.16 5.47 6.07
C LEU A 23 6.23 6.38 4.84
N PHE A 24 6.89 5.94 3.78
CA PHE A 24 7.03 6.71 2.54
C PHE A 24 5.69 6.98 1.87
N ILE A 25 4.82 5.97 1.78
CA ILE A 25 3.47 6.11 1.20
C ILE A 25 2.61 7.06 2.04
N SER A 26 2.67 6.94 3.38
CA SER A 26 1.93 7.82 4.30
C SER A 26 2.38 9.28 4.18
N TYR A 27 3.68 9.51 4.01
CA TYR A 27 4.24 10.85 3.79
C TYR A 27 3.73 11.46 2.48
N MET A 28 3.77 10.71 1.37
CA MET A 28 3.37 11.21 0.05
C MET A 28 1.86 11.46 -0.10
N LYS A 29 1.03 10.63 0.54
CA LYS A 29 -0.44 10.71 0.39
C LYS A 29 -1.10 11.65 1.39
N CYS A 30 -0.58 11.73 2.62
CA CYS A 30 -1.31 12.34 3.71
C CYS A 30 -0.50 13.26 4.64
N SER A 31 0.81 13.45 4.42
CA SER A 31 1.67 14.38 5.19
C SER A 31 1.58 14.24 6.72
N LYS A 32 1.06 13.10 7.22
CA LYS A 32 0.95 12.73 8.63
C LYS A 32 1.71 11.42 8.83
N ILE A 33 2.54 11.36 9.87
CA ILE A 33 3.36 10.20 10.21
C ILE A 33 2.71 9.46 11.38
N SER A 34 2.09 8.31 11.11
CA SER A 34 1.50 7.43 12.13
C SER A 34 2.36 6.18 12.32
N TRP A 35 3.32 6.24 13.25
CA TRP A 35 4.25 5.15 13.52
C TRP A 35 3.59 3.80 13.85
N SER A 36 2.46 3.78 14.57
CA SER A 36 1.80 2.51 14.95
C SER A 36 1.08 1.83 13.79
N ILE A 37 0.47 2.62 12.90
CA ILE A 37 -0.24 2.11 11.72
C ILE A 37 0.79 1.55 10.73
N SER A 38 1.88 2.30 10.50
CA SER A 38 2.97 1.83 9.64
C SER A 38 3.67 0.57 10.15
N ALA A 39 3.78 0.40 11.47
CA ALA A 39 4.32 -0.84 12.07
C ALA A 39 3.39 -2.05 11.85
N MET A 40 2.09 -1.89 12.12
CA MET A 40 1.10 -2.97 11.91
C MET A 40 1.03 -3.38 10.43
N GLU A 41 1.06 -2.39 9.55
CA GLU A 41 0.90 -2.61 8.12
C GLU A 41 2.18 -3.17 7.49
N GLY A 42 3.36 -2.73 7.96
CA GLY A 42 4.63 -3.36 7.62
C GLY A 42 4.69 -4.84 8.05
N LEU A 43 4.12 -5.18 9.21
CA LEU A 43 4.06 -6.56 9.71
C LEU A 43 3.09 -7.41 8.86
N TYR A 44 1.95 -6.86 8.47
CA TYR A 44 1.04 -7.52 7.55
C TYR A 44 1.68 -7.73 6.17
N TRP A 45 2.49 -6.75 5.73
CA TRP A 45 3.17 -6.79 4.46
C TRP A 45 4.25 -7.87 4.38
N THR A 46 4.97 -8.13 5.47
CA THR A 46 5.97 -9.20 5.51
C THR A 46 5.37 -10.59 5.60
N PHE A 47 4.14 -10.71 6.10
CA PHE A 47 3.52 -12.01 6.33
C PHE A 47 3.36 -12.81 5.04
N LEU A 48 2.86 -12.17 3.97
CA LEU A 48 2.65 -12.80 2.66
C LEU A 48 3.94 -13.32 2.01
N PRO A 49 4.99 -12.50 1.79
CA PRO A 49 6.23 -12.96 1.18
C PRO A 49 6.98 -13.96 2.08
N THR A 50 6.85 -13.86 3.40
CA THR A 50 7.43 -14.87 4.31
C THR A 50 6.70 -16.22 4.17
N LEU A 51 5.38 -16.20 4.05
CA LEU A 51 4.58 -17.40 3.78
C LEU A 51 4.97 -18.01 2.43
N CYS A 52 5.17 -17.18 1.39
CA CYS A 52 5.66 -17.63 0.09
C CYS A 52 7.05 -18.28 0.19
N TYR A 53 7.99 -17.69 0.94
CA TYR A 53 9.31 -18.27 1.17
C TYR A 53 9.22 -19.63 1.86
N PHE A 54 8.38 -19.74 2.89
CA PHE A 54 8.18 -20.99 3.62
C PHE A 54 7.57 -22.07 2.74
N LEU A 55 6.51 -21.75 1.98
CA LEU A 55 5.86 -22.68 1.05
C LEU A 55 6.78 -23.12 -0.09
N GLY A 56 7.56 -22.19 -0.65
CA GLY A 56 8.54 -22.50 -1.70
C GLY A 56 9.73 -23.32 -1.21
N SER A 57 10.06 -23.22 0.08
CA SER A 57 11.14 -24.00 0.69
C SER A 57 10.66 -25.38 1.20
N TRP A 58 9.39 -25.49 1.61
CA TRP A 58 8.80 -26.74 2.09
C TRP A 58 8.36 -27.64 0.92
N SER A 59 7.73 -27.07 -0.11
CA SER A 59 7.14 -27.83 -1.20
C SER A 59 8.04 -27.82 -2.45
N PRO A 60 8.67 -28.96 -2.82
CA PRO A 60 9.45 -29.05 -4.05
C PRO A 60 8.57 -28.83 -5.30
N PHE A 61 7.29 -29.17 -5.23
CA PHE A 61 6.34 -28.96 -6.32
C PHE A 61 6.18 -27.47 -6.67
N VAL A 62 6.02 -26.62 -5.66
CA VAL A 62 5.91 -25.16 -5.87
C VAL A 62 7.21 -24.63 -6.47
N ARG A 63 8.35 -25.11 -5.97
CA ARG A 63 9.67 -24.75 -6.48
C ARG A 63 9.85 -25.10 -7.95
N ASP A 64 9.41 -26.28 -8.38
CA ASP A 64 9.55 -26.76 -9.75
C ASP A 64 8.62 -26.03 -10.72
N VAL A 65 7.38 -25.73 -10.31
CA VAL A 65 6.43 -24.96 -11.13
C VAL A 65 6.99 -23.59 -11.52
N PHE A 66 7.73 -22.93 -10.62
CA PHE A 66 8.34 -21.65 -10.92
C PHE A 66 9.74 -21.78 -11.56
N ALA A 67 10.52 -22.81 -11.23
CA ALA A 67 11.89 -22.98 -11.77
C ALA A 67 11.91 -23.48 -13.23
N VAL A 68 11.00 -24.37 -13.63
CA VAL A 68 10.94 -24.95 -14.98
C VAL A 68 10.73 -23.90 -16.09
N PRO A 69 9.75 -22.98 -16.00
CA PRO A 69 9.60 -21.94 -17.03
C PRO A 69 10.76 -20.95 -17.04
N LEU A 70 11.35 -20.64 -15.87
CA LEU A 70 12.53 -19.77 -15.79
C LEU A 70 13.75 -20.39 -16.48
N ARG A 71 13.94 -21.70 -16.36
CA ARG A 71 14.99 -22.44 -17.09
C ARG A 71 14.76 -22.39 -18.60
N GLY A 72 13.51 -22.57 -19.04
CA GLY A 72 13.15 -22.56 -20.46
C GLY A 72 13.28 -21.18 -21.13
N TRP A 73 12.99 -20.09 -20.40
CA TRP A 73 13.01 -18.73 -20.96
C TRP A 73 14.36 -18.03 -20.84
N PHE A 74 15.10 -18.26 -19.76
CA PHE A 74 16.36 -17.54 -19.48
C PHE A 74 17.61 -18.41 -19.65
N GLY A 75 17.47 -19.71 -19.91
CA GLY A 75 18.62 -20.62 -20.05
C GLY A 75 19.47 -20.74 -18.78
N LEU A 76 18.88 -20.47 -17.61
CA LEU A 76 19.57 -20.47 -16.32
C LEU A 76 20.07 -21.87 -15.96
N GLU A 77 21.28 -21.90 -15.40
CA GLU A 77 21.92 -23.10 -14.86
C GLU A 77 21.11 -23.68 -13.69
N GLU A 78 21.14 -25.01 -13.56
CA GLU A 78 20.21 -25.78 -12.74
C GLU A 78 20.28 -25.41 -11.25
N GLU A 79 21.47 -25.08 -10.74
CA GLU A 79 21.65 -24.64 -9.35
C GLU A 79 21.01 -23.27 -9.05
N TYR A 80 21.00 -22.34 -10.01
CA TYR A 80 20.41 -21.01 -9.82
C TYR A 80 18.90 -21.02 -10.00
N SER A 81 18.37 -21.92 -10.83
CA SER A 81 16.94 -21.99 -11.16
C SER A 81 16.04 -22.13 -9.93
N HIS A 82 16.46 -22.93 -8.94
CA HIS A 82 15.69 -23.13 -7.71
C HIS A 82 15.69 -21.91 -6.79
N SER A 83 16.81 -21.21 -6.67
CA SER A 83 16.90 -19.99 -5.85
C SER A 83 16.08 -18.86 -6.48
N VAL A 84 16.20 -18.69 -7.80
CA VAL A 84 15.46 -17.67 -8.55
C VAL A 84 13.95 -17.96 -8.54
N GLY A 85 13.53 -19.21 -8.63
CA GLY A 85 12.11 -19.58 -8.54
C GLY A 85 11.47 -19.20 -7.21
N ILE A 86 12.17 -19.43 -6.09
CA ILE A 86 11.70 -19.02 -4.75
C ILE A 86 11.67 -17.49 -4.64
N ALA A 87 12.71 -16.80 -5.11
CA ALA A 87 12.76 -15.35 -5.11
C ALA A 87 11.61 -14.73 -5.93
N TYR A 88 11.30 -15.30 -7.10
CA TYR A 88 10.18 -14.87 -7.93
C TYR A 88 8.83 -15.09 -7.24
N PHE A 89 8.64 -16.23 -6.58
CA PHE A 89 7.41 -16.50 -5.82
C PHE A 89 7.23 -15.53 -4.65
N MET A 90 8.32 -15.20 -3.94
CA MET A 90 8.30 -14.15 -2.91
C MET A 90 7.97 -12.78 -3.49
N MET A 91 8.52 -12.45 -4.67
CA MET A 91 8.23 -11.19 -5.35
C MET A 91 6.75 -11.06 -5.71
N LEU A 92 6.12 -12.14 -6.19
CA LEU A 92 4.68 -12.17 -6.45
C LEU A 92 3.85 -11.95 -5.17
N GLY A 93 4.22 -12.61 -4.07
CA GLY A 93 3.58 -12.39 -2.77
C GLY A 93 3.74 -10.95 -2.28
N SER A 94 4.94 -10.38 -2.44
CA SER A 94 5.23 -8.98 -2.12
C SER A 94 4.36 -8.01 -2.94
N TRP A 95 4.15 -8.29 -4.24
CA TRP A 95 3.31 -7.46 -5.10
C TRP A 95 1.85 -7.42 -4.61
N ILE A 96 1.26 -8.58 -4.36
CA ILE A 96 -0.13 -8.69 -3.87
C ILE A 96 -0.27 -7.98 -2.52
N SER A 97 0.75 -8.09 -1.66
CA SER A 97 0.72 -7.41 -0.38
C SER A 97 0.85 -5.89 -0.50
N THR A 98 1.61 -5.41 -1.48
CA THR A 98 1.79 -3.98 -1.74
C THR A 98 0.51 -3.33 -2.25
N THR A 99 -0.24 -4.00 -3.13
CA THR A 99 -1.53 -3.47 -3.60
C THR A 99 -2.56 -3.39 -2.47
N ARG A 100 -2.59 -4.40 -1.57
CA ARG A 100 -3.45 -4.34 -0.38
C ARG A 100 -3.04 -3.17 0.52
N MET A 101 -1.75 -3.02 0.79
CA MET A 101 -1.21 -1.95 1.62
C MET A 101 -1.63 -0.57 1.10
N LEU A 102 -1.55 -0.33 -0.21
CA LEU A 102 -2.01 0.92 -0.83
C LEU A 102 -3.50 1.20 -0.56
N HIS A 103 -4.36 0.20 -0.72
CA HIS A 103 -5.80 0.35 -0.44
C HIS A 103 -6.09 0.62 1.04
N THR A 104 -5.40 -0.06 1.95
CA THR A 104 -5.61 0.13 3.39
C THR A 104 -5.09 1.49 3.86
N THR A 105 -3.92 1.95 3.37
CA THR A 105 -3.42 3.31 3.69
C THR A 105 -4.38 4.39 3.21
N GLU A 106 -4.96 4.25 2.01
CA GLU A 106 -5.97 5.20 1.53
C GLU A 106 -7.21 5.23 2.42
N SER A 107 -7.70 4.06 2.86
CA SER A 107 -8.92 3.98 3.67
C SER A 107 -8.76 4.38 5.14
N GLN A 108 -7.59 4.20 5.74
CA GLN A 108 -7.40 4.39 7.19
C GLN A 108 -6.59 5.64 7.55
N VAL A 109 -5.65 6.06 6.71
CA VAL A 109 -4.76 7.20 6.99
C VAL A 109 -5.26 8.47 6.30
N CYS A 110 -5.96 8.33 5.17
CA CYS A 110 -6.47 9.46 4.41
C CYS A 110 -7.96 9.76 4.61
N GLN A 111 -8.60 9.19 5.64
CA GLN A 111 -9.79 9.85 6.17
C GLN A 111 -9.35 11.15 6.85
N PRO A 112 -9.79 12.32 6.37
CA PRO A 112 -9.56 13.55 7.10
C PRO A 112 -10.18 13.40 8.49
N ASP A 113 -9.40 13.73 9.51
CA ASP A 113 -9.83 13.67 10.89
C ASP A 113 -11.19 14.37 11.01
N SER A 114 -12.20 13.73 11.59
CA SER A 114 -13.57 14.28 11.63
C SER A 114 -13.60 15.66 12.31
N ALA A 115 -12.62 15.94 13.16
CA ALA A 115 -12.41 17.25 13.77
C ALA A 115 -11.88 18.32 12.80
N GLU A 116 -11.09 17.94 11.79
CA GLU A 116 -10.65 18.84 10.72
C GLU A 116 -11.78 19.07 9.70
N LEU A 117 -12.57 18.06 9.35
CA LEU A 117 -13.77 18.24 8.51
C LEU A 117 -14.78 19.19 9.18
N ALA A 118 -15.04 19.01 10.49
CA ALA A 118 -15.95 19.89 11.23
C ALA A 118 -15.41 21.33 11.35
N LYS A 119 -14.08 21.52 11.37
CA LYS A 119 -13.48 22.86 11.31
C LYS A 119 -13.60 23.48 9.93
N PHE A 120 -13.37 22.72 8.86
CA PHE A 120 -13.56 23.19 7.48
C PHE A 120 -15.01 23.55 7.20
N GLU A 121 -15.97 22.75 7.67
CA GLU A 121 -17.39 23.03 7.54
C GLU A 121 -17.78 24.32 8.27
N LYS A 122 -17.26 24.53 9.49
CA LYS A 122 -17.47 25.77 10.24
C LYS A 122 -16.82 27.00 9.58
N ASP A 123 -15.63 26.86 9.01
CA ASP A 123 -14.98 27.95 8.27
C ASP A 123 -15.74 28.28 6.97
N LEU A 124 -16.25 27.27 6.27
CA LEU A 124 -17.10 27.47 5.09
C LEU A 124 -18.43 28.16 5.44
N GLU A 125 -19.07 27.77 6.54
CA GLU A 125 -20.28 28.44 7.02
C GLU A 125 -20.00 29.89 7.47
N ALA A 126 -18.84 30.14 8.07
CA ALA A 126 -18.43 31.48 8.48
C ALA A 126 -18.12 32.36 7.26
N GLU A 127 -17.40 31.85 6.27
CA GLU A 127 -17.08 32.57 5.04
C GLU A 127 -18.33 32.84 4.18
N LEU A 128 -19.29 31.92 4.15
CA LEU A 128 -20.59 32.14 3.51
C LEU A 128 -21.40 33.23 4.21
N LYS A 129 -21.45 33.24 5.54
CA LYS A 129 -22.14 34.31 6.29
C LYS A 129 -21.46 35.67 6.11
N GLU A 130 -20.12 35.70 6.07
CA GLU A 130 -19.36 36.91 5.80
C GLU A 130 -19.61 37.40 4.37
N LYS A 131 -19.59 36.50 3.36
CA LYS A 131 -19.92 36.83 1.98
C LYS A 131 -21.37 37.24 1.78
N GLU A 132 -22.35 36.65 2.47
CA GLU A 132 -23.76 37.09 2.41
C GLU A 132 -23.94 38.48 3.06
N SER A 133 -23.26 38.73 4.17
CA SER A 133 -23.28 40.06 4.81
C SER A 133 -22.61 41.14 3.94
N ASN A 134 -21.57 40.79 3.18
CA ASN A 134 -20.89 41.69 2.25
C ASN A 134 -21.58 41.79 0.86
N ASN A 135 -22.25 40.73 0.37
CA ASN A 135 -22.94 40.72 -0.93
C ASN A 135 -24.38 41.22 -0.90
N ASN A 136 -24.93 41.61 0.26
CA ASN A 136 -26.08 42.51 0.30
C ASN A 136 -25.79 43.91 -0.31
N GLY A 137 -24.56 44.14 -0.81
CA GLY A 137 -24.21 45.25 -1.68
C GLY A 137 -23.90 44.89 -3.15
N SER A 138 -23.76 43.63 -3.56
CA SER A 138 -23.43 43.29 -4.97
C SER A 138 -23.80 41.86 -5.39
N ALA A 139 -24.76 41.79 -6.32
CA ALA A 139 -25.16 40.71 -7.23
C ALA A 139 -24.52 39.31 -7.10
N VAL A 140 -25.41 38.35 -6.81
CA VAL A 140 -25.37 36.90 -7.06
C VAL A 140 -24.58 36.50 -8.32
N PRO A 141 -23.48 35.73 -8.21
CA PRO A 141 -23.01 34.92 -9.33
C PRO A 141 -23.73 33.56 -9.29
N THR A 142 -24.70 33.42 -10.20
CA THR A 142 -25.30 32.14 -10.59
C THR A 142 -24.21 31.16 -11.05
N VAL A 143 -23.87 30.18 -10.23
CA VAL A 143 -23.16 28.98 -10.68
C VAL A 143 -24.20 28.06 -11.31
N LYS A 144 -24.20 28.02 -12.64
CA LYS A 144 -24.97 27.06 -13.43
C LYS A 144 -24.55 25.64 -13.05
N ALA A 145 -25.49 24.88 -12.47
CA ALA A 145 -25.46 23.44 -12.49
C ALA A 145 -25.61 22.98 -13.96
N THR A 146 -24.55 22.39 -14.52
CA THR A 146 -24.69 21.47 -15.65
C THR A 146 -24.60 20.06 -15.09
N ASP A 147 -25.75 19.59 -14.63
CA ASP A 147 -26.08 18.18 -14.58
C ASP A 147 -26.41 17.76 -16.02
N LYS A 148 -25.65 16.82 -16.58
CA LYS A 148 -26.00 16.13 -17.81
C LYS A 148 -25.96 14.63 -17.50
N ASP A 149 -27.13 14.15 -17.08
CA ASP A 149 -27.70 12.89 -17.55
C ASP A 149 -27.24 12.57 -18.98
N ASN A 150 -26.67 11.39 -19.17
CA ASN A 150 -26.93 10.59 -20.37
C ASN A 150 -26.56 9.13 -20.10
N SER A 151 -27.61 8.35 -19.85
CA SER A 151 -28.05 7.14 -20.58
C SER A 151 -27.03 6.06 -20.96
#